data_AF-A0AAJ6HAX3-F1
#
_entry.id   AF-A0AAJ6HAX3-F1
#
_cell.length_a   1.000
_cell.length_b   1.000
_cell.length_c   1.000
_cell.angle_alpha   90.00
_cell.angle_beta   90.00
_cell.angle_gamma   90.00
#
_symmetry.space_group_name_H-M   'P 1'
#
loop_
_entity.id
_entity.type
_entity.pdbx_description
1 polymer ?
#
loop_
_entity_poly.entity_id
_entity_poly.type
_entity_poly.pdbx_seq_one_letter_code
_entity_poly.pdbx_strand_id
1 'polypeptide(L)'
;MSDKERKSNQLNFRLPKDDIQLLETQRAALKMTQVKFISHIINNGINEVIEVCSPKLREDIVTIEKIFSQIGNNLNQIAAALNSGKQPNQDILDVLSKLDKNMGVLTNRLESLKKEKITIKGDI
;
A
#
# COMPACT_ATOMS: atom_id res chain seq x y z
N MET A 1 -11.85 26.94 2.48
CA MET A 1 -10.71 27.47 3.27
C MET A 1 -9.72 28.09 2.30
N SER A 2 -9.45 29.38 2.44
CA SER A 2 -8.42 30.06 1.65
C SER A 2 -7.01 29.62 2.07
N ASP A 3 -6.00 29.77 1.21
CA ASP A 3 -4.60 29.48 1.56
C ASP A 3 -4.10 30.33 2.74
N LYS A 4 -4.69 31.50 2.93
CA LYS A 4 -4.40 32.40 4.05
C LYS A 4 -4.94 31.85 5.37
N GLU A 5 -6.15 31.29 5.37
CA GLU A 5 -6.73 30.60 6.53
C GLU A 5 -6.01 29.28 6.84
N ARG A 6 -5.53 28.56 5.83
CA ARG A 6 -4.78 27.30 6.02
C ARG A 6 -3.45 27.49 6.75
N LYS A 7 -2.84 28.68 6.69
CA LYS A 7 -1.51 28.97 7.24
C LYS A 7 -1.52 29.95 8.42
N SER A 8 -2.69 30.33 8.93
CA SER A 8 -2.80 31.40 9.95
C SER A 8 -2.36 30.97 11.34
N ASN A 9 -2.34 29.67 11.64
CA ASN A 9 -2.09 29.16 12.98
C ASN A 9 -0.65 28.65 13.10
N GLN A 10 0.10 29.18 14.05
CA GLN A 10 1.46 28.74 14.36
C GLN A 10 1.50 28.03 15.72
N LEU A 11 2.07 26.82 15.73
CA LEU A 11 2.32 26.04 16.94
C LEU A 11 3.81 26.05 17.25
N ASN A 12 4.18 26.45 18.47
CA ASN A 12 5.56 26.42 18.95
C ASN A 12 5.64 25.52 20.18
N PHE A 13 6.57 24.57 20.19
CA PHE A 13 6.82 23.69 21.33
C PHE A 13 8.33 23.44 21.49
N ARG A 14 8.75 23.07 22.70
CA ARG A 14 10.14 22.72 23.02
C ARG A 14 10.24 21.22 23.16
N LEU A 15 11.27 20.63 22.55
CA LEU A 15 11.58 19.22 22.67
C LEU A 15 13.03 19.02 23.13
N PRO A 16 13.33 17.95 23.87
CA PRO A 16 14.68 17.43 24.02
C PRO A 16 15.37 17.22 22.66
N LYS A 17 16.70 17.31 22.65
CA LYS A 17 17.51 17.15 21.43
C LYS A 17 17.29 15.78 20.77
N ASP A 18 17.18 14.73 21.58
CA ASP A 18 17.01 13.36 21.10
C ASP A 18 15.66 13.16 20.42
N ASP A 19 14.60 13.79 20.94
CA ASP A 19 13.26 13.77 20.35
C ASP A 19 13.22 14.55 19.02
N ILE A 20 13.96 15.65 18.91
CA ILE A 20 14.13 16.38 17.64
C ILE A 20 14.82 15.48 16.61
N GLN A 21 15.90 14.80 17.01
CA GLN A 21 16.62 13.91 16.11
C GLN A 21 15.73 12.76 15.62
N LEU A 22 14.94 12.16 16.51
CA LEU A 22 13.99 11.12 16.14
C LEU A 22 12.93 11.63 15.14
N LEU A 23 12.36 12.80 15.38
CA LEU A 23 11.41 13.44 14.47
C LEU A 23 12.02 13.67 13.08
N GLU A 24 13.26 14.15 13.04
CA GLU A 24 14.00 14.42 11.80
C GLU A 24 14.26 13.13 11.02
N THR A 25 14.65 12.05 11.69
CA THR A 25 14.82 10.72 11.08
C THR A 25 13.50 10.19 10.51
N GLN A 26 12.41 10.26 11.27
CA GLN A 26 11.11 9.74 10.85
C GLN A 26 10.53 10.51 9.66
N ARG A 27 10.59 11.85 9.68
CA ARG A 27 10.11 12.66 8.54
C ARG A 27 10.95 12.42 7.28
N ALA A 28 12.26 12.18 7.43
CA ALA A 28 13.16 11.93 6.31
C ALA A 28 12.86 10.57 5.66
N ALA A 29 12.59 9.53 6.46
CA ALA A 29 12.17 8.22 5.96
C ALA A 29 10.91 8.31 5.10
N LEU A 30 9.95 9.17 5.48
CA LEU A 30 8.71 9.41 4.72
C LEU A 30 8.84 10.48 3.63
N LYS A 31 10.02 11.09 3.45
CA LYS A 31 10.28 12.20 2.50
C LYS A 31 9.31 13.38 2.69
N MET A 32 8.98 13.70 3.94
CA MET A 32 8.06 14.78 4.29
C MET A 32 8.78 15.99 4.88
N THR A 33 8.22 17.18 4.64
CA THR A 33 8.58 18.37 5.41
C THR A 33 8.02 18.24 6.83
N GLN A 34 8.61 18.93 7.81
CA GLN A 34 8.13 18.90 9.19
C GLN A 34 6.64 19.22 9.31
N VAL A 35 6.17 20.27 8.61
CA VAL A 35 4.75 20.66 8.60
C VAL A 35 3.88 19.55 8.02
N LYS A 36 4.28 18.94 6.90
CA LYS A 36 3.54 17.82 6.30
C LYS A 36 3.54 16.60 7.21
N PHE A 37 4.64 16.32 7.88
CA PHE A 37 4.79 15.19 8.80
C PHE A 37 3.90 15.34 10.03
N ILE A 38 3.90 16.51 10.67
CA ILE A 38 2.99 16.80 11.80
C ILE A 38 1.53 16.76 11.35
N SER A 39 1.20 17.36 10.20
CA SER A 39 -0.16 17.30 9.63
C SER A 39 -0.57 15.85 9.31
N HIS A 40 0.36 15.03 8.83
CA HIS A 40 0.12 13.62 8.59
C HIS A 40 -0.19 12.86 9.88
N ILE A 41 0.57 13.10 10.96
CA ILE A 41 0.32 12.49 12.28
C ILE A 41 -1.02 12.94 12.86
N ILE A 42 -1.40 14.22 12.72
CA ILE A 42 -2.67 14.74 13.23
C ILE A 42 -3.86 14.09 12.51
N ASN A 43 -3.80 14.00 11.17
CA ASN A 43 -4.93 13.54 10.38
C ASN A 43 -5.02 12.00 10.28
N ASN A 44 -3.91 11.29 10.39
CA ASN A 44 -3.85 9.83 10.20
C ASN A 44 -3.44 9.08 11.48
N GLY A 45 -3.20 9.79 12.58
CA GLY A 45 -2.60 9.25 13.79
C GLY A 45 -1.11 8.95 13.63
N ILE A 46 -0.51 8.42 14.70
CA ILE A 46 0.73 7.65 14.57
C ILE A 46 0.30 6.31 13.99
N ASN A 47 0.16 6.24 12.67
CA ASN A 47 0.34 4.96 12.02
C ASN A 47 1.71 4.51 12.48
N GLU A 48 1.79 3.37 13.17
CA GLU A 48 3.05 2.63 13.22
C GLU A 48 3.62 2.75 11.82
N VAL A 49 4.87 3.22 11.69
CA VAL A 49 5.63 2.88 10.49
C VAL A 49 5.51 1.37 10.47
N ILE A 50 4.61 0.83 9.65
CA ILE A 50 4.53 -0.59 9.38
C ILE A 50 5.79 -0.79 8.56
N GLU A 51 6.91 -0.88 9.27
CA GLU A 51 8.07 -1.53 8.76
C GLU A 51 7.54 -2.92 8.46
N VAL A 52 7.27 -3.18 7.19
CA VAL A 52 6.92 -4.52 6.70
C VAL A 52 8.21 -5.34 6.78
N CYS A 53 8.72 -5.52 7.99
CA CYS A 53 9.73 -6.49 8.37
C CYS A 53 9.05 -7.81 8.69
N SER A 54 8.01 -8.18 7.93
CA SER A 54 7.47 -9.52 7.92
C SER A 54 8.17 -10.26 6.78
N PRO A 55 9.16 -11.13 7.05
CA PRO A 55 9.74 -12.00 6.04
C PRO A 55 8.67 -12.77 5.27
N LYS A 56 7.59 -13.13 5.97
CA LYS A 56 6.42 -13.80 5.42
C LYS A 56 5.69 -12.95 4.37
N LEU A 57 5.52 -11.64 4.57
CA LEU A 57 4.91 -10.78 3.55
C LEU A 57 5.81 -10.62 2.32
N ARG A 58 7.14 -10.62 2.52
CA ARG A 58 8.10 -10.60 1.40
C ARG A 58 8.07 -11.91 0.60
N GLU A 59 8.00 -13.05 1.27
CA GLU A 59 7.81 -14.37 0.64
C GLU A 59 6.45 -14.46 -0.08
N ASP A 60 5.40 -13.91 0.53
CA ASP A 60 4.08 -13.82 -0.08
C ASP A 60 4.13 -12.98 -1.36
N ILE A 61 4.79 -11.81 -1.36
CA ILE A 61 4.97 -10.96 -2.56
C ILE A 61 5.68 -11.70 -3.68
N VAL A 62 6.78 -12.41 -3.40
CA VAL A 62 7.49 -13.21 -4.40
C VAL A 62 6.61 -14.32 -4.97
N THR A 63 5.77 -14.94 -4.13
CA THR A 63 4.82 -15.97 -4.55
C THR A 63 3.73 -15.37 -5.45
N ILE A 64 3.22 -14.19 -5.08
CA ILE A 64 2.23 -13.43 -5.84
C ILE A 64 2.80 -13.05 -7.22
N GLU A 65 4.03 -12.53 -7.29
CA GLU A 65 4.71 -12.18 -8.54
C GLU A 65 4.86 -13.38 -9.49
N LYS A 66 5.18 -14.56 -8.96
CA LYS A 66 5.26 -15.80 -9.74
C LYS A 66 3.90 -16.20 -10.32
N ILE A 67 2.84 -16.12 -9.52
CA ILE A 67 1.48 -16.44 -9.95
C ILE A 67 1.04 -15.47 -11.07
N PHE A 68 1.26 -14.17 -10.90
CA PHE A 68 0.92 -13.18 -11.93
C PHE A 68 1.73 -13.38 -13.21
N SER A 69 3.02 -13.72 -13.10
CA SER A 69 3.86 -13.99 -14.26
C SER A 69 3.35 -15.20 -15.06
N GLN A 70 2.92 -16.27 -14.39
CA GLN A 70 2.31 -17.43 -15.05
C GLN A 70 1.00 -17.07 -15.75
N ILE A 71 0.15 -16.28 -15.10
CA ILE A 71 -1.11 -15.82 -15.70
C ILE A 71 -0.85 -14.92 -16.91
N GLY A 72 0.10 -13.98 -16.81
CA GLY A 72 0.50 -13.12 -17.93
C GLY A 72 0.99 -13.93 -19.13
N ASN A 73 1.76 -14.99 -18.91
CA ASN A 73 2.20 -15.89 -19.98
C ASN A 73 1.02 -16.62 -20.63
N ASN A 74 0.06 -17.10 -19.82
CA ASN A 74 -1.15 -17.77 -20.32
C ASN A 74 -2.01 -16.81 -21.16
N LEU A 75 -2.21 -15.58 -20.68
CA LEU A 75 -2.93 -14.53 -21.42
C LEU A 75 -2.22 -14.19 -22.74
N ASN A 76 -0.89 -14.09 -22.74
CA ASN A 76 -0.12 -13.86 -23.96
C ASN A 76 -0.25 -15.01 -24.98
N GLN A 77 -0.27 -16.26 -24.51
CA GLN A 77 -0.48 -17.43 -25.37
C GLN A 77 -1.90 -17.44 -25.97
N ILE A 78 -2.92 -17.10 -25.17
CA ILE A 78 -4.30 -16.94 -25.65
C ILE A 78 -4.36 -15.83 -26.70
N ALA A 79 -3.78 -14.66 -26.42
CA ALA A 79 -3.76 -13.53 -27.36
C ALA A 79 -3.05 -13.90 -28.68
N ALA A 80 -1.91 -14.60 -28.62
CA ALA A 80 -1.20 -15.05 -29.81
C ALA A 80 -2.00 -16.06 -30.64
N ALA A 81 -2.70 -16.99 -29.99
CA ALA A 81 -3.58 -17.96 -30.66
C ALA A 81 -4.74 -17.25 -31.37
N LEU A 82 -5.43 -16.34 -30.67
CA LEU A 82 -6.54 -15.57 -31.24
C LEU A 82 -6.08 -14.67 -32.40
N ASN A 83 -4.95 -13.98 -32.25
CA ASN A 83 -4.38 -13.13 -33.31
C ASN A 83 -3.94 -13.93 -34.55
N SER A 84 -3.62 -15.22 -34.38
CA SER A 84 -3.27 -16.12 -35.48
C SER A 84 -4.47 -16.91 -36.03
N GLY A 85 -5.70 -16.59 -35.58
CA GLY A 85 -6.93 -17.28 -36.00
C GLY A 85 -7.02 -18.74 -35.51
N LYS A 86 -6.21 -19.13 -34.53
CA LYS A 86 -6.17 -20.47 -33.96
C LYS A 86 -6.97 -20.54 -32.66
N GLN A 87 -7.48 -21.73 -32.36
CA GLN A 87 -8.10 -21.98 -31.07
C GLN A 87 -6.99 -22.05 -29.99
N PRO A 88 -7.13 -21.32 -28.87
CA PRO A 88 -6.18 -21.41 -27.77
C PRO A 88 -6.10 -22.83 -27.21
N ASN A 89 -4.89 -23.30 -26.92
CA ASN A 89 -4.66 -24.60 -26.28
C ASN A 89 -4.99 -24.60 -24.77
N GLN A 90 -5.31 -23.43 -24.22
CA GLN A 90 -5.68 -23.27 -22.82
C GLN A 90 -7.16 -22.93 -22.75
N ASP A 91 -7.84 -23.52 -21.76
CA ASP A 91 -9.19 -23.12 -21.43
C ASP A 91 -9.16 -21.70 -20.84
N ILE A 92 -9.65 -20.76 -21.65
CA ILE A 92 -9.68 -19.34 -21.33
C ILE A 92 -10.50 -19.09 -20.05
N LEU A 93 -11.60 -19.83 -19.85
CA LEU A 93 -12.47 -19.66 -18.69
C LEU A 93 -11.79 -20.13 -17.40
N ASP A 94 -11.04 -21.23 -17.47
CA ASP A 94 -10.24 -21.74 -16.34
C ASP A 94 -9.11 -20.77 -15.98
N VAL A 95 -8.41 -20.21 -16.97
CA VAL A 95 -7.36 -19.21 -16.73
C VAL A 95 -7.93 -17.94 -16.07
N LEU A 96 -9.07 -17.45 -16.54
CA LEU A 96 -9.74 -16.27 -15.97
C LEU A 96 -10.27 -16.55 -14.55
N SER A 97 -10.86 -17.73 -14.31
CA SER A 97 -11.33 -18.14 -12.98
C SER A 97 -10.20 -18.22 -11.96
N LYS A 98 -9.03 -18.75 -12.37
CA LYS A 98 -7.83 -18.80 -11.52
C LYS A 98 -7.30 -17.40 -11.21
N LEU A 99 -7.32 -16.49 -12.18
CA LEU A 99 -6.92 -15.10 -11.96
C LEU A 99 -7.83 -14.42 -10.93
N ASP A 100 -9.15 -14.53 -11.09
CA ASP A 100 -10.13 -13.92 -10.19
C ASP A 100 -9.99 -14.46 -8.75
N LYS A 101 -9.86 -15.78 -8.59
CA LYS A 101 -9.62 -16.41 -7.29
C LYS A 101 -8.33 -15.90 -6.62
N ASN A 102 -7.24 -15.80 -7.37
CA ASN A 102 -5.96 -15.34 -6.85
C ASN A 102 -5.99 -13.85 -6.48
N MET A 103 -6.69 -13.02 -7.27
CA MET A 103 -6.96 -11.62 -6.95
C MET A 103 -7.77 -11.48 -5.65
N GLY A 104 -8.79 -12.33 -5.46
CA GLY A 104 -9.59 -12.36 -4.24
C GLY A 104 -8.76 -12.71 -3.00
N VAL A 105 -7.91 -13.75 -3.07
CA VAL A 105 -7.01 -14.12 -1.98
C VAL A 105 -6.03 -13.00 -1.64
N LEU A 106 -5.45 -12.35 -2.66
CA LEU A 106 -4.54 -11.24 -2.46
C LEU A 106 -5.24 -10.06 -1.77
N THR A 107 -6.42 -9.68 -2.28
CA THR A 107 -7.21 -8.57 -1.73
C THR A 107 -7.57 -8.83 -0.28
N ASN A 108 -8.05 -10.03 0.04
CA ASN A 108 -8.38 -10.41 1.42
C ASN A 108 -7.15 -10.39 2.34
N ARG A 109 -5.98 -10.82 1.84
CA ARG A 109 -4.75 -10.81 2.63
C ARG A 109 -4.24 -9.40 2.85
N LEU A 110 -4.29 -8.54 1.83
CA LEU A 110 -3.98 -7.11 1.95
C LEU A 110 -4.93 -6.42 2.93
N GLU A 111 -6.23 -6.67 2.86
CA GLU A 111 -7.22 -6.14 3.82
C GLU A 111 -6.99 -6.68 5.23
N SER A 112 -6.58 -7.94 5.41
CA SER A 112 -6.26 -8.48 6.74
C SER A 112 -4.97 -7.90 7.35
N LEU A 113 -4.04 -7.45 6.49
CA LEU A 113 -2.76 -6.85 6.88
C LEU A 113 -2.87 -5.33 7.03
N LYS A 114 -3.87 -4.73 6.40
CA LYS A 114 -4.32 -3.37 6.68
C LYS A 114 -4.86 -3.38 8.11
N LYS A 115 -4.05 -2.91 9.06
CA LYS A 115 -4.50 -2.73 10.45
C LYS A 115 -5.64 -1.70 10.46
N GLU A 116 -6.88 -2.16 10.31
CA GLU A 116 -8.03 -1.42 10.79
C GLU A 116 -8.01 -1.42 12.33
N LYS A 117 -7.34 -0.41 12.88
CA LYS A 117 -7.85 0.28 14.06
C LYS A 117 -7.66 1.76 13.83
N ILE A 118 -8.52 2.34 12.99
CA ILE A 118 -8.92 3.73 13.20
C ILE A 118 -9.67 3.74 14.54
N THR A 119 -8.94 3.93 15.62
CA THR A 119 -9.57 4.38 16.85
C THR A 119 -9.92 5.83 16.58
N ILE A 120 -11.15 6.09 16.13
CA ILE A 120 -11.69 7.45 16.11
C ILE A 120 -11.70 7.88 17.57
N LYS A 121 -10.71 8.68 17.98
CA LYS A 121 -10.74 9.36 19.27
C LYS A 121 -11.60 10.60 19.12
N GLY A 122 -12.88 10.41 19.39
CA GLY A 122 -13.80 11.46 19.81
C GLY A 122 -14.32 12.35 18.69
N ASP A 123 -15.63 12.54 18.71
CA ASP A 123 -16.25 13.77 18.21
C ASP A 123 -15.52 14.98 18.82
N ILE A 124 -15.04 15.88 17.95
CA ILE A 124 -14.75 17.28 18.26
C ILE A 124 -15.44 18.11 17.18
#